data_AF-A0A9W6EH74-F1
#
_entry.id   AF-A0A9W6EH74-F1
#
_cell.length_a   1.000
_cell.length_b   1.000
_cell.length_c   1.000
_cell.angle_alpha   90.00
_cell.angle_beta   90.00
_cell.angle_gamma   90.00
#
_symmetry.space_group_name_H-M   'P 1'
#
loop_
_entity.id
_entity.type
_entity.pdbx_description
1 polymer ?
#
loop_
_entity_poly.entity_id
_entity_poly.type
_entity_poly.pdbx_seq_one_letter_code
_entity_poly.pdbx_strand_id
1 'polypeptide(L)'
;MGIYTRLPESIDEVDIIIAAGGTAGCVVASRLGDADLSLSILVVGGGQNNKGNHMIAFPLLFPTALLPTSTATLFHKGNAEPQFDNREMIVPTGGVLGGEDNKVVNGWVCKIISTTWYSLGTCKMDALADSSVVDADLNFHGIKSLKLVDLGIIPRNIGTNTATTADEINEKAATISWKTLELLSASELLRYKDIWP
;
A
#
# COMPACT_ATOMS: atom_id res chain seq x y z
N MET A 1 20.57 -5.30 -27.81
CA MET A 1 20.47 -3.87 -27.41
C MET A 1 21.66 -3.54 -26.53
N GLY A 2 22.59 -2.71 -27.01
CA GLY A 2 23.68 -2.18 -26.18
C GLY A 2 23.14 -1.06 -25.30
N ILE A 3 23.49 -1.07 -24.01
CA ILE A 3 23.27 0.08 -23.12
C ILE A 3 24.55 0.90 -23.18
N TYR A 4 24.44 2.16 -23.55
CA TYR A 4 25.57 3.08 -23.68
C TYR A 4 25.49 4.17 -22.61
N THR A 5 26.60 4.50 -21.98
CA THR A 5 26.71 5.62 -21.02
C THR A 5 27.20 6.90 -21.68
N ARG A 6 27.72 6.80 -22.91
CA ARG A 6 28.05 7.90 -23.81
C ARG A 6 27.56 7.54 -25.21
N LEU A 7 27.01 8.51 -25.93
CA LEU A 7 26.63 8.33 -27.33
C LEU A 7 27.87 7.93 -28.15
N PRO A 8 27.80 6.85 -28.94
CA PRO A 8 28.88 6.50 -29.87
C PRO A 8 29.11 7.64 -30.87
N GLU A 9 30.38 7.93 -31.18
CA GLU A 9 30.76 8.96 -32.16
C GLU A 9 30.22 8.69 -33.58
N SER A 10 29.76 7.46 -33.85
CA SER A 10 29.17 7.07 -35.13
C SER A 10 27.68 7.42 -35.27
N ILE A 11 27.06 8.01 -34.23
CA ILE A 11 25.62 8.32 -34.21
C ILE A 11 25.45 9.83 -34.07
N ASP A 12 25.20 10.50 -35.18
CA ASP A 12 24.93 11.94 -35.23
C ASP A 12 23.42 12.25 -35.25
N GLU A 13 22.61 11.38 -35.84
CA GLU A 13 21.15 11.57 -36.00
C GLU A 13 20.39 10.25 -35.86
N VAL A 14 19.15 10.34 -35.39
CA VAL A 14 18.18 9.24 -35.32
C VAL A 14 16.80 9.75 -35.71
N ASP A 15 15.91 8.86 -36.17
CA ASP A 15 14.56 9.23 -36.58
C ASP A 15 13.70 9.69 -35.41
N ILE A 16 13.85 9.04 -34.24
CA ILE A 16 13.05 9.33 -33.04
C ILE A 16 13.91 9.23 -31.78
N ILE A 17 13.79 10.25 -30.92
CA ILE A 17 14.35 10.24 -29.56
C ILE A 17 13.22 10.14 -28.54
N ILE A 18 13.28 9.12 -27.67
CA ILE A 18 12.36 8.93 -26.55
C ILE A 18 13.11 9.25 -25.25
N ALA A 19 12.78 10.40 -24.64
CA ALA A 19 13.33 10.84 -23.36
C ALA A 19 12.64 10.15 -22.16
N ALA A 20 12.63 8.81 -22.16
CA ALA A 20 12.10 8.00 -21.08
C ALA A 20 12.67 6.57 -21.13
N GLY A 21 13.74 6.29 -20.39
CA GLY A 21 14.33 4.94 -20.31
C GLY A 21 13.58 3.93 -19.42
N GLY A 22 12.38 4.26 -18.96
CA GLY A 22 11.51 3.38 -18.18
C GLY A 22 10.60 2.51 -19.05
N THR A 23 9.76 1.68 -18.41
CA THR A 23 8.81 0.80 -19.13
C THR A 23 7.93 1.55 -20.12
N ALA A 24 7.45 2.76 -19.78
CA ALA A 24 6.61 3.55 -20.69
C ALA A 24 7.34 3.86 -22.01
N GLY A 25 8.57 4.36 -21.97
CA GLY A 25 9.33 4.67 -23.19
C GLY A 25 9.79 3.42 -23.93
N CYS A 26 10.15 2.34 -23.22
CA CYS A 26 10.46 1.05 -23.86
C CYS A 26 9.26 0.45 -24.59
N VAL A 27 8.04 0.57 -24.05
CA VAL A 27 6.82 0.11 -24.73
C VAL A 27 6.57 0.91 -25.99
N VAL A 28 6.71 2.24 -25.93
CA VAL A 28 6.59 3.11 -27.12
C VAL A 28 7.63 2.74 -28.17
N ALA A 29 8.90 2.61 -27.76
CA ALA A 29 9.99 2.21 -28.65
C ALA A 29 9.73 0.86 -29.34
N SER A 30 9.25 -0.14 -28.57
CA SER A 30 8.92 -1.46 -29.11
C SER A 30 7.79 -1.39 -30.15
N ARG A 31 6.72 -0.63 -29.86
CA ARG A 31 5.59 -0.51 -30.79
C ARG A 31 5.96 0.21 -32.09
N LEU A 32 6.83 1.22 -32.00
CA LEU A 32 7.35 1.92 -33.17
C LEU A 32 8.28 1.02 -34.01
N GLY A 33 9.18 0.27 -33.36
CA GLY A 33 10.05 -0.68 -34.05
C GLY A 33 9.29 -1.84 -34.70
N ASP A 34 8.20 -2.32 -34.09
CA ASP A 34 7.32 -3.33 -34.67
C ASP A 34 6.55 -2.80 -35.90
N ALA A 35 6.24 -1.50 -35.92
CA ALA A 35 5.52 -0.87 -37.02
C ALA A 35 6.41 -0.61 -38.23
N ASP A 36 7.68 -0.25 -38.01
CA ASP A 36 8.67 -0.04 -39.06
C ASP A 36 10.08 -0.41 -38.57
N LEU A 37 10.61 -1.49 -39.14
CA LEU A 37 11.93 -2.04 -38.82
C LEU A 37 13.09 -1.18 -39.33
N SER A 38 12.82 -0.18 -40.20
CA SER A 38 13.85 0.73 -40.70
C SER A 38 14.14 1.90 -39.75
N LEU A 39 13.26 2.15 -38.76
CA LEU A 39 13.42 3.26 -37.83
C LEU A 39 14.61 3.06 -36.88
N SER A 40 15.43 4.10 -36.80
CA SER A 40 16.44 4.28 -35.75
C SER A 40 15.82 5.01 -34.55
N ILE A 41 15.66 4.29 -33.44
CA ILE A 41 15.02 4.80 -32.22
C ILE A 41 16.04 4.87 -31.09
N LEU A 42 16.29 6.08 -30.57
CA LEU A 42 17.13 6.31 -29.40
C LEU A 42 16.27 6.47 -28.15
N VAL A 43 16.46 5.59 -27.16
CA VAL A 43 15.81 5.71 -25.85
C VAL A 43 16.82 6.24 -24.83
N VAL A 44 16.49 7.38 -24.21
CA VAL A 44 17.34 8.05 -23.22
C VAL A 44 16.70 7.92 -21.84
N GLY A 45 17.43 7.30 -20.91
CA GLY A 45 17.05 7.17 -19.50
C GLY A 45 18.06 7.83 -18.59
N GLY A 46 17.56 8.54 -17.57
CA GLY A 46 18.38 9.01 -16.45
C GLY A 46 18.54 7.91 -15.39
N GLY A 47 19.65 7.95 -14.67
CA GLY A 47 19.92 7.04 -13.54
C GLY A 47 21.01 6.00 -13.84
N GLN A 48 21.48 5.34 -12.79
CA GLN A 48 22.57 4.38 -12.89
C GLN A 48 22.11 3.07 -13.55
N ASN A 49 22.97 2.49 -14.39
CA ASN A 49 22.78 1.14 -14.87
C ASN A 49 22.82 0.16 -13.68
N ASN A 50 21.72 -0.56 -13.48
CA ASN A 50 21.54 -1.53 -12.40
C ASN A 50 21.69 -2.98 -12.86
N LYS A 51 22.03 -3.22 -14.13
CA LYS A 51 22.21 -4.57 -14.67
C LYS A 51 23.34 -5.31 -13.92
N GLY A 52 23.00 -6.42 -13.29
CA GLY A 52 23.96 -7.22 -12.50
C GLY A 52 24.22 -6.67 -11.09
N ASN A 53 23.58 -5.58 -10.68
CA ASN A 53 23.70 -5.07 -9.32
C ASN A 53 22.78 -5.88 -8.38
N HIS A 54 23.38 -6.82 -7.67
CA HIS A 54 22.73 -7.69 -6.70
C HIS A 54 22.07 -6.92 -5.53
N MET A 55 22.59 -5.75 -5.16
CA MET A 55 22.01 -4.92 -4.09
C MET A 55 20.64 -4.37 -4.47
N ILE A 56 20.37 -4.23 -5.77
CA ILE A 56 19.08 -3.79 -6.32
C ILE A 56 18.21 -5.00 -6.69
N ALA A 57 18.82 -6.08 -7.20
CA ALA A 57 18.10 -7.27 -7.64
C ALA A 57 17.56 -8.15 -6.48
N PHE A 58 18.25 -8.17 -5.33
CA PHE A 58 17.83 -8.95 -4.16
C PHE A 58 17.02 -8.11 -3.17
N PRO A 59 15.72 -8.41 -2.97
CA PRO A 59 14.82 -7.57 -2.16
C PRO A 59 15.28 -7.37 -0.72
N LEU A 60 15.92 -8.38 -0.12
CA LEU A 60 16.42 -8.32 1.25
C LEU A 60 17.44 -7.19 1.47
N LEU A 61 18.13 -6.76 0.39
CA LEU A 61 19.18 -5.76 0.45
C LEU A 61 18.65 -4.34 0.20
N PHE A 62 17.34 -4.15 0.02
CA PHE A 62 16.72 -2.84 -0.19
C PHE A 62 17.12 -1.74 0.81
N PRO A 63 17.29 -2.01 2.13
CA PRO A 63 17.74 -0.98 3.07
C PRO A 63 19.07 -0.33 2.66
N THR A 64 19.92 -1.05 1.92
CA THR A 64 21.19 -0.50 1.41
C THR A 64 20.97 0.57 0.35
N ALA A 65 19.86 0.51 -0.41
CA ALA A 65 19.49 1.51 -1.40
C ALA A 65 18.99 2.83 -0.77
N LEU A 66 18.58 2.79 0.50
CA LEU A 66 18.13 3.96 1.28
C LEU A 66 19.26 4.63 2.08
N LEU A 67 20.46 4.03 2.11
CA LEU A 67 21.60 4.63 2.80
C LEU A 67 21.97 5.99 2.18
N PRO A 68 22.43 6.97 2.96
CA PRO A 68 22.84 8.28 2.43
C PRO A 68 23.95 8.22 1.38
N THR A 69 24.71 7.10 1.33
CA THR A 69 25.78 6.84 0.37
C THR A 69 25.28 6.21 -0.93
N SER A 70 24.02 5.78 -0.98
CA SER A 70 23.40 5.18 -2.14
C SER A 70 22.83 6.25 -3.07
N THR A 71 22.96 5.99 -4.36
CA THR A 71 22.38 6.79 -5.44
C THR A 71 21.19 6.08 -6.10
N ALA A 72 20.83 4.90 -5.59
CA ALA A 72 19.70 4.12 -6.09
C ALA A 72 18.34 4.72 -5.68
N THR A 73 18.32 5.55 -4.64
CA THR A 73 17.16 6.33 -4.20
C THR A 73 17.54 7.81 -4.19
N LEU A 74 16.73 8.64 -4.82
CA LEU A 74 16.85 10.09 -4.74
C LEU A 74 15.82 10.59 -3.73
N PHE A 75 16.21 11.52 -2.87
CA PHE A 75 15.32 12.08 -1.86
C PHE A 75 14.98 13.52 -2.23
N HIS A 76 13.73 13.74 -2.62
CA HIS A 76 13.23 15.08 -2.92
C HIS A 76 12.60 15.66 -1.67
N LYS A 77 13.11 16.81 -1.23
CA LYS A 77 12.54 17.55 -0.11
C LYS A 77 11.44 18.47 -0.67
N GLY A 78 10.21 18.24 -0.25
CA GLY A 78 9.09 19.13 -0.52
C GLY A 78 9.19 20.41 0.29
N ASN A 79 8.48 21.44 -0.17
CA ASN A 79 8.37 22.70 0.57
C ASN A 79 7.58 22.50 1.87
N ALA A 80 7.83 23.35 2.86
CA ALA A 80 7.03 23.40 4.07
C ALA A 80 5.63 23.94 3.72
N GLU A 81 4.58 23.24 4.13
CA GLU A 81 3.20 23.64 3.89
C GLU A 81 2.45 23.82 5.23
N PRO A 82 1.69 24.92 5.43
CA PRO A 82 0.90 25.14 6.64
C PRO A 82 -0.10 24.02 6.95
N GLN A 83 -0.67 23.41 5.91
CA GLN A 83 -1.61 22.28 5.99
C GLN A 83 -0.95 21.00 6.52
N PHE A 84 0.40 20.94 6.52
CA PHE A 84 1.18 19.84 7.03
C PHE A 84 1.92 20.19 8.33
N ASP A 85 1.48 21.24 9.04
CA ASP A 85 2.14 21.78 10.24
C ASP A 85 3.57 22.29 9.94
N ASN A 86 3.74 22.94 8.78
CA ASN A 86 5.02 23.44 8.28
C ASN A 86 6.13 22.37 8.15
N ARG A 87 5.75 21.09 8.07
CA ARG A 87 6.70 20.00 7.87
C ARG A 87 7.12 19.91 6.41
N GLU A 88 8.40 19.63 6.19
CA GLU A 88 8.97 19.38 4.88
C GLU A 88 8.95 17.86 4.62
N MET A 89 8.09 17.43 3.71
CA MET A 89 7.97 16.01 3.34
C MET A 89 9.20 15.57 2.53
N ILE A 90 9.79 14.43 2.87
CA ILE A 90 10.81 13.79 2.04
C ILE A 90 10.12 12.73 1.17
N VAL A 91 10.24 12.88 -0.15
CA VAL A 91 9.70 11.94 -1.14
C VAL A 91 10.87 11.16 -1.75
N PRO A 92 11.02 9.86 -1.44
CA PRO A 92 12.01 9.01 -2.10
C PRO A 92 11.53 8.65 -3.52
N THR A 93 12.41 8.73 -4.51
CA THR A 93 12.19 8.31 -5.90
C THR A 93 13.31 7.41 -6.38
N GLY A 94 13.05 6.56 -7.38
CA GLY A 94 14.07 5.67 -7.94
C GLY A 94 15.16 6.45 -8.70
N GLY A 95 16.42 6.28 -8.30
CA GLY A 95 17.60 6.90 -8.94
C GLY A 95 18.31 6.02 -9.98
N VAL A 96 17.72 4.87 -10.32
CA VAL A 96 18.31 3.88 -11.23
C VAL A 96 17.63 3.91 -12.60
N LEU A 97 18.34 3.45 -13.62
CA LEU A 97 17.81 3.33 -14.98
C LEU A 97 16.55 2.45 -14.96
N GLY A 98 15.47 2.96 -15.55
CA GLY A 98 14.15 2.32 -15.51
C GLY A 98 13.18 2.96 -14.49
N GLY A 99 13.70 3.76 -13.56
CA GLY A 99 12.91 4.50 -12.57
C GLY A 99 12.07 3.60 -11.65
N GLU A 100 10.90 4.11 -11.28
CA GLU A 100 9.81 3.43 -10.55
C GLU A 100 9.01 2.49 -11.48
N ASP A 101 9.67 1.52 -12.09
CA ASP A 101 8.99 0.62 -13.02
C ASP A 101 7.91 -0.20 -12.30
N ASN A 102 6.64 0.00 -12.66
CA ASN A 102 5.48 -0.69 -12.07
C ASN A 102 5.62 -2.22 -12.06
N LYS A 103 6.37 -2.83 -13.00
CA LYS A 103 6.60 -4.28 -12.97
C LYS A 103 7.59 -4.69 -11.87
N VAL A 104 8.59 -3.86 -11.60
CA VAL A 104 9.53 -4.05 -10.50
C VAL A 104 8.84 -3.76 -9.18
N VAL A 105 8.04 -2.68 -9.08
CA VAL A 105 7.26 -2.34 -7.89
C VAL A 105 6.19 -3.39 -7.60
N ASN A 106 5.40 -3.84 -8.58
CA ASN A 106 4.41 -4.92 -8.37
C ASN A 106 5.08 -6.25 -8.03
N GLY A 107 6.14 -6.61 -8.75
CA GLY A 107 6.93 -7.81 -8.44
C GLY A 107 7.58 -7.73 -7.05
N TRP A 108 7.88 -6.53 -6.57
CA TRP A 108 8.40 -6.27 -5.23
C TRP A 108 7.30 -6.37 -4.17
N VAL A 109 6.15 -5.69 -4.34
CA VAL A 109 4.99 -5.77 -3.46
C VAL A 109 4.58 -7.23 -3.27
N CYS A 110 4.45 -8.01 -4.34
CA CYS A 110 4.09 -9.43 -4.24
C CYS A 110 5.07 -10.28 -3.42
N LYS A 111 6.35 -9.89 -3.32
CA LYS A 111 7.38 -10.64 -2.59
C LYS A 111 7.54 -10.23 -1.13
N ILE A 112 7.20 -8.99 -0.80
CA ILE A 112 7.46 -8.42 0.53
C ILE A 112 6.18 -8.07 1.30
N ILE A 113 5.01 -8.17 0.66
CA ILE A 113 3.74 -7.93 1.34
C ILE A 113 3.62 -8.87 2.52
N SER A 114 3.37 -8.27 3.68
CA SER A 114 3.17 -8.96 4.94
C SER A 114 1.91 -8.39 5.59
N THR A 115 1.35 -9.15 6.51
CA THR A 115 0.31 -8.63 7.39
C THR A 115 0.85 -7.48 8.24
N THR A 116 -0.02 -6.50 8.51
CA THR A 116 0.17 -5.50 9.58
C THR A 116 -0.47 -5.94 10.89
N TRP A 117 -0.82 -7.22 11.01
CA TRP A 117 -1.50 -7.85 12.14
C TRP A 117 -2.93 -7.35 12.41
N TYR A 118 -3.57 -6.71 11.43
CA TYR A 118 -4.94 -6.19 11.51
C TYR A 118 -5.96 -7.18 10.94
N SER A 119 -5.92 -8.43 11.40
CA SER A 119 -6.86 -9.46 10.94
C SER A 119 -8.24 -9.23 11.52
N LEU A 120 -9.28 -9.28 10.68
CA LEU A 120 -10.67 -8.99 11.08
C LEU A 120 -11.68 -9.68 10.14
N GLY A 121 -12.95 -9.73 10.56
CA GLY A 121 -14.08 -10.10 9.70
C GLY A 121 -14.34 -11.59 9.46
N THR A 122 -13.71 -12.49 10.22
CA THR A 122 -13.92 -13.96 10.10
C THR A 122 -15.29 -14.44 10.59
N CYS A 123 -15.95 -13.69 11.47
CA CYS A 123 -17.24 -13.99 12.06
C CYS A 123 -18.17 -12.77 11.94
N LYS A 124 -18.29 -12.28 10.71
CA LYS A 124 -18.94 -11.02 10.35
C LYS A 124 -20.32 -10.82 11.00
N MET A 125 -20.53 -9.64 11.56
CA MET A 125 -21.83 -9.07 11.90
C MET A 125 -22.37 -8.31 10.68
N ASP A 126 -23.43 -8.81 10.04
CA ASP A 126 -24.00 -8.20 8.82
C ASP A 126 -25.52 -7.99 8.94
N ALA A 127 -26.05 -7.12 8.09
CA ALA A 127 -27.48 -6.84 8.04
C ALA A 127 -28.31 -8.02 7.47
N LEU A 128 -27.70 -8.83 6.61
CA LEU A 128 -28.33 -10.03 6.04
C LEU A 128 -27.94 -11.25 6.86
N ALA A 129 -28.94 -11.96 7.39
CA ALA A 129 -28.73 -13.15 8.21
C ALA A 129 -27.84 -14.20 7.52
N ASP A 130 -28.08 -14.44 6.23
CA ASP A 130 -27.37 -15.44 5.42
C ASP A 130 -25.88 -15.14 5.20
N SER A 131 -25.44 -13.88 5.40
CA SER A 131 -24.03 -13.47 5.29
C SER A 131 -23.40 -13.09 6.63
N SER A 132 -24.13 -13.29 7.73
CA SER A 132 -23.70 -12.97 9.08
C SER A 132 -23.45 -14.23 9.90
N VAL A 133 -22.43 -14.20 10.75
CA VAL A 133 -22.15 -15.25 11.75
C VAL A 133 -22.73 -14.88 13.11
N VAL A 134 -22.77 -13.58 13.40
CA VAL A 134 -23.37 -13.02 14.61
C VAL A 134 -24.43 -11.97 14.30
N ASP A 135 -25.39 -11.80 15.19
CA ASP A 135 -26.40 -10.74 15.13
C ASP A 135 -25.89 -9.37 15.64
N ALA A 136 -26.75 -8.35 15.62
CA ALA A 136 -26.43 -7.00 16.08
C ALA A 136 -26.12 -6.90 17.59
N ASP A 137 -26.49 -7.92 18.36
CA ASP A 137 -26.20 -8.06 19.79
C ASP A 137 -25.02 -9.02 20.04
N LEU A 138 -24.25 -9.32 19.00
CA LEU A 138 -23.05 -10.16 19.00
C LEU A 138 -23.30 -11.64 19.27
N ASN A 139 -24.54 -12.11 19.26
CA ASN A 139 -24.86 -13.50 19.50
C ASN A 139 -24.61 -14.36 18.27
N PHE A 140 -24.11 -15.58 18.46
CA PHE A 140 -24.10 -16.57 17.40
C PHE A 140 -25.51 -17.01 17.04
N HIS A 141 -25.79 -17.09 15.73
CA HIS A 141 -27.06 -17.60 15.25
C HIS A 141 -27.30 -19.05 15.69
N GLY A 142 -28.48 -19.33 16.23
CA GLY A 142 -28.88 -20.67 16.66
C GLY A 142 -28.24 -21.17 17.98
N ILE A 143 -27.38 -20.37 18.63
CA ILE A 143 -26.73 -20.74 19.90
C ILE A 143 -27.14 -19.74 20.98
N LYS A 144 -27.66 -20.26 22.09
CA LYS A 144 -28.05 -19.42 23.24
C LYS A 144 -26.83 -19.09 24.11
N SER A 145 -26.80 -17.87 24.64
CA SER A 145 -25.81 -17.41 25.63
C SER A 145 -24.35 -17.47 25.17
N LEU A 146 -24.09 -17.43 23.86
CA LEU A 146 -22.76 -17.35 23.29
C LEU A 146 -22.63 -16.09 22.42
N LYS A 147 -21.69 -15.22 22.79
CA LYS A 147 -21.37 -13.99 22.05
C LYS A 147 -19.93 -14.02 21.54
N LEU A 148 -19.67 -13.38 20.41
CA LEU A 148 -18.30 -13.09 19.95
C LEU A 148 -17.96 -11.63 20.17
N VAL A 149 -16.86 -11.37 20.88
CA VAL A 149 -16.36 -10.03 21.17
C VAL A 149 -14.90 -9.96 20.72
N ASP A 150 -14.70 -9.64 19.45
CA ASP A 150 -13.38 -9.54 18.81
C ASP A 150 -13.52 -8.81 17.46
N LEU A 151 -12.39 -8.41 16.86
CA LEU A 151 -12.30 -7.87 15.49
C LEU A 151 -12.93 -8.79 14.43
N GLY A 152 -13.08 -10.09 14.72
CA GLY A 152 -13.79 -11.05 13.87
C GLY A 152 -15.20 -10.60 13.44
N ILE A 153 -15.90 -9.78 14.23
CA ILE A 153 -17.27 -9.32 13.91
C ILE A 153 -17.31 -8.22 12.84
N ILE A 154 -16.19 -7.58 12.52
CA ILE A 154 -16.16 -6.37 11.69
C ILE A 154 -16.58 -6.70 10.24
N PRO A 155 -17.62 -6.06 9.69
CA PRO A 155 -18.14 -6.42 8.37
C PRO A 155 -17.34 -5.89 7.18
N ARG A 156 -16.57 -4.82 7.37
CA ARG A 156 -15.75 -4.19 6.33
C ARG A 156 -14.50 -3.62 6.94
N ASN A 157 -13.43 -3.55 6.16
CA ASN A 157 -12.16 -3.04 6.62
C ASN A 157 -12.29 -1.57 7.11
N ILE A 158 -11.42 -1.21 8.03
CA ILE A 158 -11.34 0.10 8.66
C ILE A 158 -9.97 0.73 8.37
N GLY A 159 -9.94 2.04 8.16
CA GLY A 159 -8.73 2.78 7.77
C GLY A 159 -7.82 3.17 8.95
N THR A 160 -7.67 2.33 9.96
CA THR A 160 -6.89 2.64 11.18
C THR A 160 -6.21 1.39 11.76
N ASN A 161 -5.29 1.59 12.71
CA ASN A 161 -4.76 0.50 13.53
C ASN A 161 -5.90 -0.11 14.36
N THR A 162 -6.02 -1.44 14.36
CA THR A 162 -7.18 -2.14 14.94
C THR A 162 -7.17 -2.23 16.46
N ALA A 163 -6.10 -1.80 17.15
CA ALA A 163 -6.05 -1.83 18.61
C ALA A 163 -7.17 -0.99 19.25
N THR A 164 -7.33 0.26 18.80
CA THR A 164 -8.39 1.14 19.31
C THR A 164 -9.78 0.61 18.97
N THR A 165 -9.94 0.00 17.79
CA THR A 165 -11.20 -0.62 17.38
C THR A 165 -11.54 -1.85 18.24
N ALA A 166 -10.55 -2.63 18.66
CA ALA A 166 -10.78 -3.76 19.56
C ALA A 166 -11.28 -3.28 20.93
N ASP A 167 -10.65 -2.25 21.50
CA ASP A 167 -11.09 -1.64 22.76
C ASP A 167 -12.52 -1.09 22.64
N GLU A 168 -12.81 -0.44 21.51
CA GLU A 168 -14.13 0.04 21.17
C GLU A 168 -15.19 -1.09 21.12
N ILE A 169 -14.89 -2.19 20.43
CA ILE A 169 -15.79 -3.36 20.38
C ILE A 169 -16.02 -3.93 21.77
N ASN A 170 -14.97 -4.01 22.61
CA ASN A 170 -15.07 -4.52 23.97
C ASN A 170 -16.01 -3.66 24.83
N GLU A 171 -15.89 -2.34 24.76
CA GLU A 171 -16.75 -1.39 25.47
C GLU A 171 -18.22 -1.50 25.00
N LYS A 172 -18.43 -1.63 23.69
CA LYS A 172 -19.79 -1.80 23.15
C LYS A 172 -20.40 -3.13 23.58
N ALA A 173 -19.62 -4.20 23.56
CA ALA A 173 -20.06 -5.53 23.96
C ALA A 173 -20.40 -5.61 25.45
N ALA A 174 -19.67 -4.90 26.31
CA ALA A 174 -20.00 -4.76 27.73
C ALA A 174 -21.38 -4.12 27.90
N THR A 175 -21.65 -3.03 27.18
CA THR A 175 -22.97 -2.36 27.19
C THR A 175 -24.09 -3.28 26.72
N ILE A 176 -23.89 -4.04 25.64
CA ILE A 176 -24.85 -5.02 25.13
C ILE A 176 -25.11 -6.14 26.16
N SER A 177 -24.05 -6.61 26.81
CA SER A 177 -24.13 -7.68 27.82
C SER A 177 -24.87 -7.21 29.07
N TRP A 178 -24.62 -5.99 29.55
CA TRP A 178 -25.38 -5.40 30.66
C TRP A 178 -26.87 -5.29 30.36
N LYS A 179 -27.23 -4.88 29.14
CA LYS A 179 -28.64 -4.86 28.70
C LYS A 179 -29.24 -6.26 28.67
N THR A 180 -28.51 -7.23 28.13
CA THR A 180 -28.97 -8.63 28.03
C THR A 180 -29.23 -9.24 29.41
N LEU A 181 -28.43 -8.87 30.41
CA LEU A 181 -28.52 -9.37 31.78
C LEU A 181 -29.31 -8.46 32.72
N GLU A 182 -29.88 -7.36 32.21
CA GLU A 182 -30.61 -6.35 33.00
C GLU A 182 -29.81 -5.81 34.21
N LEU A 183 -28.49 -5.71 34.08
CA LEU A 183 -27.58 -5.36 35.20
C LEU A 183 -27.55 -3.86 35.52
N LEU A 184 -28.01 -3.01 34.61
CA LEU A 184 -27.99 -1.56 34.76
C LEU A 184 -29.37 -0.98 34.48
N SER A 185 -29.72 0.06 35.22
CA SER A 185 -30.94 0.84 34.99
C SER A 185 -30.85 1.66 33.69
N ALA A 186 -32.01 2.05 33.15
CA ALA A 186 -32.07 2.87 31.93
C ALA A 186 -31.30 4.20 32.04
N SER A 187 -31.22 4.79 33.23
CA SER A 187 -30.47 6.03 33.50
C SER A 187 -28.95 5.81 33.55
N GLU A 188 -28.48 4.62 33.94
CA GLU A 188 -27.06 4.26 33.89
C GLU A 188 -26.62 3.97 32.46
N LEU A 189 -27.44 3.29 31.66
CA LEU A 189 -27.17 3.04 30.24
C LEU A 189 -27.11 4.33 29.42
N LEU A 190 -27.86 5.38 29.80
CA LEU A 190 -27.81 6.69 29.14
C LEU A 190 -26.43 7.35 29.27
N ARG A 191 -25.70 7.13 30.37
CA ARG A 191 -24.33 7.67 30.53
C ARG A 191 -23.34 7.10 29.51
N TYR A 192 -23.62 5.92 28.99
CA TYR A 192 -22.79 5.25 27.98
C TYR A 192 -23.28 5.52 26.54
N LYS A 193 -24.46 6.14 26.37
CA LYS A 193 -25.02 6.48 25.06
C LYS A 193 -24.24 7.61 24.39
N ASP A 194 -23.70 8.55 25.17
CA ASP A 194 -22.95 9.71 24.67
C ASP A 194 -21.48 9.41 24.35
N ILE A 195 -21.01 8.20 24.64
CA ILE A 195 -19.65 7.73 24.30
C ILE A 195 -19.57 7.32 22.82
N TRP A 196 -20.72 7.05 22.19
CA TRP A 196 -20.82 6.50 20.85
C TRP A 196 -21.70 7.39 19.95
N PRO A 197 -21.19 7.95 18.85
CA PRO A 197 -21.99 8.73 17.90
C PRO A 197 -23.04 7.90 17.15
#